data_AF-A0A0F9CI46-F1
#
_entry.id   AF-A0A0F9CI46-F1
#
_cell.length_a   1.000
_cell.length_b   1.000
_cell.length_c   1.000
_cell.angle_alpha   90.00
_cell.angle_beta   90.00
_cell.angle_gamma   90.00
#
_symmetry.space_group_name_H-M   'P 1'
#
loop_
_entity.id
_entity.type
_entity.pdbx_description
1 polymer ?
#
loop_
_entity_poly.entity_id
_entity_poly.type
_entity_poly.pdbx_seq_one_letter_code
_entity_poly.pdbx_strand_id
1 'polypeptide(L)'
;RIPLWPTIDAQSRFEEKVKLHQIARGQGIYPPCTPEERWARPDSWAVMKSGAKKAYRVFEEPALAKAMADSMSGYEVVHRPGENVRCARYCP
;
A
#
# COMPACT_ATOMS: atom_id res chain seq x y z
N ARG A 1 -15.22 2.57 26.62
CA ARG A 1 -14.27 3.70 26.80
C ARG A 1 -13.32 3.69 25.62
N ILE A 2 -13.17 4.79 24.89
CA ILE A 2 -12.28 4.87 23.71
C ILE A 2 -10.86 5.19 24.21
N PRO A 3 -9.83 4.42 23.84
CA PRO A 3 -8.46 4.73 24.22
C PRO A 3 -7.99 6.01 23.53
N LEU A 4 -7.39 6.92 24.29
CA LEU A 4 -6.74 8.13 23.76
C LEU A 4 -5.30 7.80 23.37
N TRP A 5 -4.78 8.54 22.39
CA TRP A 5 -3.35 8.47 22.08
C TRP A 5 -2.51 8.99 23.25
N PRO A 6 -1.31 8.43 23.48
CA PRO A 6 -0.36 8.99 24.44
C PRO A 6 -0.07 10.47 24.12
N THR A 7 -0.15 11.33 25.14
CA THR A 7 -0.09 12.79 24.98
C THR A 7 1.22 13.28 24.39
N ILE A 8 2.34 12.68 24.78
CA ILE A 8 3.68 13.10 24.35
C ILE A 8 3.93 12.82 22.85
N ASP A 9 3.39 11.72 22.33
CA ASP A 9 3.54 11.35 20.93
C ASP A 9 2.60 12.15 20.03
N ALA A 10 1.38 12.43 20.50
CA ALA A 10 0.37 13.10 19.68
C ALA A 10 0.71 14.57 19.41
N GLN A 11 1.16 15.30 20.42
CA GLN A 11 1.52 16.72 20.27
C GLN A 11 2.72 16.89 19.34
N SER A 12 3.79 16.14 19.58
CA SER A 12 5.03 16.22 18.78
C SER A 12 4.76 15.90 17.31
N ARG A 13 3.98 14.85 17.02
CA ARG A 13 3.58 14.48 15.64
C ARG A 13 2.75 15.57 14.97
N PHE A 14 1.88 16.23 15.71
CA PHE A 14 1.06 17.32 15.19
C PHE A 14 1.93 18.53 14.84
N GLU A 15 2.79 18.98 15.75
CA GLU A 15 3.68 20.12 15.55
C GLU A 15 4.64 19.90 14.37
N GLU A 16 5.21 18.70 14.24
CA GLU A 16 6.05 18.32 13.11
C GLU A 16 5.29 18.45 11.78
N LYS A 17 4.06 17.92 11.70
CA LYS A 17 3.23 18.06 10.50
C LYS A 17 2.93 19.52 10.19
N VAL A 18 2.55 20.33 11.17
CA VAL A 18 2.29 21.77 10.95
C VAL A 18 3.53 22.46 10.38
N LYS A 19 4.72 22.18 10.92
CA LYS A 19 5.99 22.73 10.42
C LYS A 19 6.23 22.37 8.95
N LEU A 20 6.00 21.12 8.56
CA LEU A 20 6.13 20.69 7.15
C LEU A 20 5.18 21.47 6.22
N HIS A 21 3.94 21.71 6.65
CA HIS A 21 2.99 22.49 5.85
C HIS A 21 3.38 23.98 5.75
N GLN A 22 3.92 24.55 6.83
CA GLN A 22 4.42 25.94 6.81
C GLN A 22 5.61 26.10 5.86
N ILE A 23 6.55 25.15 5.87
CA ILE A 23 7.69 25.11 4.94
C ILE A 23 7.20 24.99 3.50
N ALA A 24 6.28 24.08 3.23
CA ALA A 24 5.70 23.92 1.89
C ALA A 24 5.03 25.21 1.40
N ARG A 25 4.25 25.88 2.25
CA ARG A 25 3.57 27.14 1.90
C ARG A 25 4.53 28.32 1.73
N GLY A 26 5.55 28.43 2.60
CA GLY A 26 6.45 29.58 2.63
C GLY A 26 7.62 29.48 1.65
N GLN A 27 8.12 28.27 1.39
CA GLN A 27 9.34 28.03 0.62
C GLN A 27 9.10 27.18 -0.64
N GLY A 28 7.91 26.62 -0.83
CA GLY A 28 7.61 25.73 -1.95
C GLY A 28 8.34 24.37 -1.86
N ILE A 29 8.88 24.02 -0.69
CA ILE A 29 9.59 22.76 -0.46
C ILE A 29 8.59 21.70 0.00
N TYR A 30 8.33 20.71 -0.84
CA TYR A 30 7.39 19.62 -0.56
C TYR A 30 8.17 18.33 -0.24
N PRO A 31 8.19 17.88 1.03
CA PRO A 31 8.81 16.59 1.36
C PRO A 31 8.03 15.44 0.69
N PRO A 32 8.70 14.33 0.34
CA PRO A 32 8.02 13.16 -0.22
C PRO A 32 7.08 12.53 0.80
N CYS A 33 5.91 12.08 0.35
CA CYS A 33 4.96 11.35 1.20
C CYS A 33 5.50 9.96 1.59
N THR A 34 5.19 9.51 2.81
CA THR A 34 5.55 8.14 3.25
C THR A 34 4.76 7.07 2.49
N PRO A 35 5.19 5.79 2.47
CA PRO A 35 4.39 4.71 1.87
C PRO A 35 2.96 4.63 2.44
N GLU A 36 2.81 4.81 3.76
CA GLU A 36 1.51 4.82 4.44
C GLU A 36 0.67 6.00 3.96
N GLU A 37 1.25 7.19 3.84
CA GLU A 37 0.56 8.36 3.31
C GLU A 37 0.16 8.21 1.85
N ARG A 38 0.92 7.45 1.06
CA ARG A 38 0.64 7.16 -0.36
C ARG A 38 -0.37 6.04 -0.57
N TRP A 39 -0.77 5.36 0.51
CA TRP A 39 -1.53 4.11 0.45
C TRP A 39 -0.85 3.09 -0.48
N ALA A 40 0.46 2.96 -0.31
CA ALA A 40 1.28 2.06 -1.10
C ALA A 40 0.83 0.61 -0.89
N ARG A 41 0.54 -0.07 -1.99
CA ARG A 41 0.31 -1.52 -2.01
C ARG A 41 1.49 -2.18 -2.71
N PRO A 42 2.08 -3.25 -2.13
CA PRO A 42 3.13 -4.00 -2.81
C PRO A 42 2.57 -4.77 -4.00
N ASP A 43 3.48 -5.27 -4.84
CA ASP A 43 3.14 -6.24 -5.87
C ASP A 43 2.48 -7.48 -5.24
N SER A 44 1.54 -8.08 -5.97
CA SER A 44 0.88 -9.30 -5.53
C SER A 44 0.66 -10.27 -6.67
N TRP A 45 0.68 -11.56 -6.36
CA TRP A 45 0.54 -12.66 -7.30
C TRP A 45 -0.69 -13.48 -6.92
N ALA A 46 -1.72 -13.36 -7.74
CA ALA A 46 -2.98 -14.06 -7.53
C ALA A 46 -2.97 -15.40 -8.27
N VAL A 47 -3.09 -16.50 -7.52
CA VAL A 47 -3.34 -17.83 -8.09
C VAL A 47 -4.83 -17.93 -8.39
N MET A 48 -5.18 -18.08 -9.66
CA MET A 48 -6.55 -18.09 -10.16
C MET A 48 -6.82 -19.40 -10.88
N LYS A 49 -8.00 -19.99 -10.70
CA LYS A 49 -8.44 -21.07 -11.59
C LYS A 49 -8.79 -20.44 -12.94
N SER A 50 -8.45 -21.12 -14.05
CA SER A 50 -8.74 -20.60 -15.40
C SER A 50 -10.22 -20.20 -15.53
N GLY A 51 -10.47 -18.95 -15.93
CA GLY A 51 -11.81 -18.38 -16.09
C GLY A 51 -12.51 -17.94 -14.79
N ALA A 52 -11.87 -18.05 -13.62
CA ALA A 52 -12.45 -17.61 -12.36
C ALA A 52 -12.43 -16.08 -12.21
N LYS A 53 -13.52 -15.52 -11.66
CA LYS A 53 -13.61 -14.09 -11.33
C LYS A 53 -12.86 -13.69 -10.06
N LYS A 54 -12.52 -14.65 -9.22
CA LYS A 54 -11.86 -14.44 -7.92
C LYS A 54 -10.58 -15.27 -7.83
N ALA A 55 -9.59 -14.72 -7.15
CA ALA A 55 -8.38 -15.46 -6.84
C ALA A 55 -8.69 -16.57 -5.83
N TYR A 56 -8.08 -17.72 -6.03
CA TYR A 56 -8.09 -18.79 -5.05
C TYR A 56 -7.21 -18.41 -3.85
N ARG A 57 -6.02 -17.85 -4.13
CA ARG A 57 -5.11 -17.31 -3.12
C ARG A 57 -4.27 -16.19 -3.72
N VAL A 58 -3.80 -15.27 -2.88
CA VAL A 58 -2.89 -14.18 -3.25
C VAL A 58 -1.62 -14.30 -2.41
N PHE A 59 -0.47 -14.11 -3.05
CA PHE A 59 0.85 -14.11 -2.44
C PHE A 59 1.56 -12.79 -2.69
N GLU A 60 2.48 -12.44 -1.80
CA GLU A 60 3.43 -11.33 -1.98
C GLU A 60 4.77 -11.80 -2.58
N GLU A 61 4.94 -13.12 -2.77
CA GLU A 61 6.16 -13.70 -3.32
C GLU A 61 5.82 -14.49 -4.60
N PRO A 62 6.41 -14.14 -5.77
CA PRO A 62 6.14 -14.80 -7.04
C PRO A 62 6.45 -16.30 -7.01
N ALA A 63 7.53 -16.70 -6.33
CA ALA A 63 7.95 -18.10 -6.28
C ALA A 63 6.90 -19.00 -5.59
N LEU A 64 6.27 -18.50 -4.51
CA LEU A 64 5.23 -19.23 -3.79
C LEU A 64 3.94 -19.36 -4.60
N ALA A 65 3.54 -18.30 -5.29
CA ALA A 65 2.39 -18.34 -6.19
C ALA A 65 2.60 -19.35 -7.32
N LYS A 66 3.80 -19.36 -7.92
CA LYS A 66 4.15 -20.29 -8.98
C LYS A 66 4.17 -21.74 -8.51
N ALA A 67 4.82 -22.04 -7.39
CA ALA A 67 4.83 -23.38 -6.82
C ALA A 67 3.41 -23.90 -6.52
N MET A 68 2.51 -23.02 -6.07
CA MET A 68 1.11 -23.38 -5.84
C MET A 68 0.36 -23.63 -7.17
N ALA A 69 0.53 -22.77 -8.17
CA ALA A 69 -0.10 -22.97 -9.48
C ALA A 69 0.40 -24.26 -10.15
N ASP A 70 1.70 -24.54 -10.10
CA ASP A 70 2.31 -25.73 -10.71
C ASP A 70 1.86 -27.04 -10.02
N SER A 71 1.46 -26.98 -8.74
CA SER A 71 0.96 -28.15 -8.01
C SER A 71 -0.53 -28.45 -8.24
N MET A 72 -1.26 -27.59 -8.95
CA MET A 72 -2.71 -27.74 -9.19
C MET A 72 -3.05 -27.60 -10.68
N SER A 73 -3.83 -28.55 -11.22
CA SER A 73 -4.26 -28.48 -12.63
C SER A 73 -5.29 -27.37 -12.87
N GLY A 74 -5.08 -26.59 -13.93
CA GLY A 74 -6.01 -25.53 -14.35
C GLY A 74 -5.93 -24.25 -13.52
N TYR A 75 -4.80 -24.00 -12.84
CA TYR A 75 -4.52 -22.75 -12.15
C TYR A 75 -3.43 -21.96 -12.88
N GLU A 76 -3.53 -20.64 -12.82
CA GLU A 76 -2.61 -19.68 -13.40
C GLU A 76 -2.25 -18.59 -12.38
N VAL A 77 -1.06 -18.00 -12.52
CA VAL A 77 -0.62 -16.88 -11.69
C VAL A 77 -0.85 -15.58 -12.45
N VAL A 78 -1.61 -14.67 -11.85
CA VAL A 78 -1.85 -13.32 -12.36
C VAL A 78 -1.07 -12.32 -11.51
N HIS A 79 -0.07 -11.67 -12.10
CA HIS A 79 0.67 -10.58 -11.47
C HIS A 79 -0.19 -9.32 -11.41
N ARG A 80 -0.28 -8.73 -10.22
CA ARG A 80 -0.97 -7.48 -9.94
C ARG A 80 0.06 -6.49 -9.42
N PRO A 81 0.50 -5.54 -10.27
CA PRO A 81 1.54 -4.61 -9.87
C PRO A 81 1.09 -3.77 -8.67
N GLY A 82 2.05 -3.48 -7.80
CA GLY A 82 1.87 -2.56 -6.68
C GLY A 82 1.47 -1.17 -7.18
N GLU A 83 0.73 -0.45 -6.34
CA GLU A 83 0.21 0.86 -6.70
C GLU A 83 0.31 1.80 -5.48
N ASN A 84 0.83 3.00 -5.70
CA ASN A 84 0.69 4.12 -4.76
C ASN A 84 -0.71 4.72 -4.94
N VAL A 85 -1.73 4.08 -4.35
CA VAL A 85 -3.15 4.33 -4.66
C VAL A 85 -3.54 5.79 -4.49
N ARG A 86 -3.04 6.47 -3.45
CA ARG A 86 -3.33 7.89 -3.24
C ARG A 86 -2.80 8.74 -4.40
N CYS A 87 -1.54 8.53 -4.78
CA CYS A 87 -0.91 9.27 -5.87
C CYS A 87 -1.60 9.00 -7.21
N ALA A 88 -1.91 7.73 -7.49
CA ALA A 88 -2.47 7.33 -8.77
C ALA A 88 -3.90 7.83 -9.01
N ARG A 89 -4.68 8.11 -7.94
CA ARG A 89 -6.13 8.34 -8.08
C ARG A 89 -6.69 9.53 -7.31
N TYR A 90 -5.97 10.05 -6.31
CA TYR A 90 -6.51 11.02 -5.35
C TYR A 90 -5.61 12.24 -5.12
N CYS A 91 -4.41 12.27 -5.71
CA CYS A 91 -3.47 13.38 -5.57
C CYS A 91 -3.32 14.08 -6.94
N PRO A 92 -4.27 14.96 -7.31
CA PRO A 92 -4.16 15.79 -8.50
C PRO A 92 -3.01 16.80 -8.40
#